data_AF-A0A971FF34-F1
#
_entry.id   AF-A0A971FF34-F1
#
_cell.length_a   1.000
_cell.length_b   1.000
_cell.length_c   1.000
_cell.angle_alpha   90.00
_cell.angle_beta   90.00
_cell.angle_gamma   90.00
#
_symmetry.space_group_name_H-M   'P 1'
#
loop_
_entity.id
_entity.type
_entity.pdbx_description
1 polymer ?
#
loop_
_entity_poly.entity_id
_entity_poly.type
_entity_poly.pdbx_seq_one_letter_code
_entity_poly.pdbx_strand_id
1 'polypeptide(L)'
;MRPFFACLALCCLCAWTAPAQEAPLRVCLVSGSFEYDSDTALTMFKAYLEENFAAECVLLRADGWENLPGLEALDTCDTALFYTRRLEISGDQLDRVKRYCAAGKPLVAVRTASHGFQKWLAFDREVLGGNYKDHFGEGPSIETFLMPSGKKHPVFEGVEPFRSRYSLYRTKPVARDADVLMTGSTPASRGRQPVAWTRVHNGGRVFYTSLGGVGDFENRAFARMVANALFWTANRAPALKTPAVPALREKRAGAIGLSLRTRDADDLTSEGRTAAAEWPAAETAVIVSDMWDKHWCDFASERVGEMAPRMDELLKRLRNAGVQIIHCPSETLGFYQDTPQRRRMRDAPAADLPAPRDIQDPPLPIDDSDGGCPGEEGFYPAWTRQHATLTIAPEDGISDDGREIYNYLRQEGIRNLLYVGVHTNMCVLNRTFGIRQMTRWGVNCALVRDLTDSMYNPAMPPKVPHDEGTGLVVRHIEAHWCPSVMSGEIAAGK
;
A
#
# COMPACT_ATOMS: atom_id res chain seq x y z
N MET A 1 -57.08 -21.93 -57.47
CA MET A 1 -55.73 -21.38 -57.72
C MET A 1 -55.58 -20.08 -56.95
N ARG A 2 -54.75 -20.07 -55.88
CA ARG A 2 -54.25 -18.88 -55.19
C ARG A 2 -52.82 -19.22 -54.71
N PRO A 3 -51.80 -18.39 -54.97
CA PRO A 3 -50.42 -18.74 -54.64
C PRO A 3 -50.09 -18.41 -53.17
N PHE A 4 -49.27 -19.25 -52.56
CA PHE A 4 -48.62 -19.04 -51.26
C PHE A 4 -47.46 -18.03 -51.44
N PHE A 5 -47.48 -16.94 -50.68
CA PHE A 5 -46.33 -16.06 -50.49
C PHE A 5 -45.53 -16.54 -49.29
N ALA A 6 -44.26 -16.91 -49.50
CA ALA A 6 -43.30 -17.18 -48.44
C ALA A 6 -42.59 -15.86 -48.06
N CYS A 7 -42.79 -15.40 -46.83
CA CYS A 7 -42.00 -14.31 -46.24
C CYS A 7 -40.64 -14.84 -45.79
N LEU A 8 -39.56 -14.41 -46.45
CA LEU A 8 -38.19 -14.57 -45.97
C LEU A 8 -37.95 -13.54 -44.84
N ALA A 9 -37.76 -14.01 -43.61
CA ALA A 9 -37.27 -13.18 -42.51
C ALA A 9 -35.74 -13.05 -42.64
N LEU A 10 -35.26 -11.84 -42.92
CA LEU A 10 -33.83 -11.51 -42.91
C LEU A 10 -33.38 -11.35 -41.45
N CYS A 11 -32.71 -12.36 -40.90
CA CYS A 11 -32.00 -12.23 -39.63
C CYS A 11 -30.72 -11.42 -39.83
N CYS A 12 -30.73 -10.14 -39.45
CA CYS A 12 -29.52 -9.33 -39.33
C CYS A 12 -28.71 -9.81 -38.11
N LEU A 13 -27.70 -10.64 -38.34
CA LEU A 13 -26.66 -10.96 -37.37
C LEU A 13 -25.73 -9.75 -37.24
N CYS A 14 -25.97 -8.89 -36.24
CA CYS A 14 -24.97 -7.93 -35.79
C CYS A 14 -23.83 -8.69 -35.12
N ALA A 15 -22.73 -8.91 -35.86
CA ALA A 15 -21.50 -9.42 -35.29
C ALA A 15 -20.95 -8.37 -34.31
N TRP A 16 -20.93 -8.72 -33.02
CA TRP A 16 -20.27 -7.93 -32.00
C TRP A 16 -18.75 -8.10 -32.17
N THR A 17 -18.12 -7.22 -32.94
CA THR A 17 -16.65 -7.17 -33.00
C THR A 17 -16.16 -6.65 -31.65
N ALA A 18 -15.46 -7.48 -30.89
CA ALA A 18 -14.72 -7.01 -29.73
C ALA A 18 -13.79 -5.86 -30.16
N PRO A 19 -13.70 -4.75 -29.39
CA PRO A 19 -12.81 -3.64 -29.74
C PRO A 19 -11.38 -4.18 -29.87
N ALA A 20 -10.69 -3.79 -30.94
CA ALA A 20 -9.29 -4.13 -31.13
C ALA A 20 -8.48 -3.64 -29.91
N GLN A 21 -7.65 -4.50 -29.35
CA GLN A 21 -6.81 -4.13 -28.21
C GLN A 21 -5.83 -3.04 -28.66
N GLU A 22 -5.92 -1.84 -28.07
CA GLU A 22 -5.00 -0.74 -28.40
C GLU A 22 -3.55 -1.17 -28.18
N ALA A 23 -2.65 -0.71 -29.06
CA ALA A 23 -1.23 -0.95 -28.92
C ALA A 23 -0.71 -0.44 -27.55
N PRO A 24 0.32 -1.09 -26.96
CA PRO A 24 0.93 -0.61 -25.72
C PRO A 24 1.37 0.86 -25.82
N LEU A 25 1.23 1.61 -24.73
CA LEU A 25 1.72 2.99 -24.64
C LEU A 25 3.25 3.00 -24.63
N ARG A 26 3.88 3.68 -25.59
CA ARG A 26 5.35 3.81 -25.65
C ARG A 26 5.81 4.98 -24.79
N VAL A 27 6.50 4.66 -23.71
CA VAL A 27 6.93 5.62 -22.69
C VAL A 27 8.45 5.81 -22.73
N CYS A 28 8.92 7.05 -22.84
CA CYS A 28 10.32 7.40 -22.64
C CYS A 28 10.54 7.91 -21.21
N LEU A 29 11.20 7.12 -20.38
CA LEU A 29 11.57 7.48 -19.01
C LEU A 29 12.95 8.13 -19.02
N VAL A 30 13.07 9.39 -18.60
CA VAL A 30 14.33 10.14 -18.60
C VAL A 30 14.82 10.32 -17.16
N SER A 31 15.85 9.56 -16.80
CA SER A 31 16.53 9.63 -15.51
C SER A 31 17.74 10.56 -15.55
N GLY A 32 17.83 11.49 -14.58
CA GLY A 32 18.97 12.39 -14.47
C GLY A 32 19.00 13.18 -13.16
N SER A 33 18.54 12.59 -12.06
CA SER A 33 18.52 13.19 -10.74
C SER A 33 19.32 12.33 -9.76
N PHE A 34 20.64 12.54 -9.73
CA PHE A 34 21.59 11.81 -8.87
C PHE A 34 21.27 11.92 -7.38
N GLU A 35 20.81 13.09 -6.90
CA GLU A 35 20.49 13.32 -5.48
C GLU A 35 19.35 12.44 -4.95
N TYR A 36 18.42 12.08 -5.82
CA TYR A 36 17.24 11.28 -5.44
C TYR A 36 17.25 9.89 -6.08
N ASP A 37 18.39 9.47 -6.60
CA ASP A 37 18.57 8.18 -7.27
C ASP A 37 17.42 7.85 -8.25
N SER A 38 17.24 8.72 -9.23
CA SER A 38 16.18 8.56 -10.24
C SER A 38 16.33 7.27 -11.05
N ASP A 39 17.54 6.71 -11.13
CA ASP A 39 17.80 5.44 -11.81
C ASP A 39 17.08 4.29 -11.10
N THR A 40 17.24 4.19 -9.78
CA THR A 40 16.53 3.20 -8.97
C THR A 40 15.03 3.42 -9.05
N ALA A 41 14.56 4.66 -8.84
CA ALA A 41 13.14 5.01 -8.89
C ALA A 41 12.48 4.63 -10.23
N LEU A 42 13.08 5.03 -11.36
CA LEU A 42 12.52 4.76 -12.68
C LEU A 42 12.72 3.33 -13.14
N THR A 43 13.71 2.61 -12.63
CA THR A 43 13.83 1.15 -12.87
C THR A 43 12.69 0.39 -12.21
N MET A 44 12.37 0.70 -10.95
CA MET A 44 11.21 0.12 -10.26
C MET A 44 9.91 0.50 -10.96
N PHE A 45 9.76 1.77 -11.33
CA PHE A 45 8.55 2.25 -12.00
C PHE A 45 8.35 1.64 -13.39
N LYS A 46 9.43 1.44 -14.16
CA LYS A 46 9.41 0.71 -15.44
C LYS A 46 8.83 -0.69 -15.25
N ALA A 47 9.34 -1.44 -14.27
CA ALA A 47 8.85 -2.78 -13.96
C ALA A 47 7.36 -2.76 -13.56
N TYR A 48 6.96 -1.81 -12.70
CA TYR A 48 5.55 -1.62 -12.33
C TYR A 48 4.66 -1.33 -13.54
N LEU A 49 5.05 -0.40 -14.42
CA LEU A 49 4.29 -0.07 -15.63
C LEU A 49 4.12 -1.27 -16.54
N GLU A 50 5.20 -1.98 -16.84
CA GLU A 50 5.19 -3.11 -17.77
C GLU A 50 4.51 -4.35 -17.18
N GLU A 51 4.53 -4.53 -15.87
CA GLU A 51 3.80 -5.62 -15.20
C GLU A 51 2.29 -5.36 -15.19
N ASN A 52 1.87 -4.11 -14.93
CA ASN A 52 0.48 -3.80 -14.59
C ASN A 52 -0.32 -3.13 -15.73
N PHE A 53 0.34 -2.59 -16.74
CA PHE A 53 -0.31 -1.86 -17.85
C PHE A 53 0.16 -2.33 -19.22
N ALA A 54 -0.66 -2.11 -20.24
CA ALA A 54 -0.25 -2.20 -21.64
C ALA A 54 0.65 -1.01 -21.99
N ALA A 55 1.90 -1.06 -21.52
CA ALA A 55 2.93 -0.05 -21.77
C ALA A 55 4.26 -0.74 -22.14
N GLU A 56 5.05 -0.05 -22.96
CA GLU A 56 6.41 -0.42 -23.33
C GLU A 56 7.32 0.76 -23.00
N CYS A 57 8.34 0.53 -22.17
CA CYS A 57 9.14 1.62 -21.62
C CYS A 57 10.60 1.53 -22.08
N VAL A 58 11.14 2.66 -22.54
CA VAL A 58 12.58 2.88 -22.71
C VAL A 58 13.07 3.76 -21.57
N LEU A 59 14.11 3.31 -20.85
CA LEU A 59 14.73 4.07 -19.76
C LEU A 59 16.06 4.67 -20.24
N LEU A 60 16.12 5.99 -20.30
CA LEU A 60 17.33 6.77 -20.54
C LEU A 60 17.96 7.15 -19.21
N ARG A 61 19.28 7.05 -19.10
CA ARG A 61 20.04 7.40 -17.91
C ARG A 61 21.10 8.43 -18.26
N ALA A 62 21.14 9.53 -17.50
CA ALA A 62 22.20 10.51 -17.62
C ALA A 62 23.55 9.88 -17.27
N ASP A 63 24.55 10.17 -18.07
CA ASP A 63 25.94 9.78 -17.85
C ASP A 63 26.71 11.03 -17.38
N GLY A 64 26.73 11.23 -16.07
CA GLY A 64 27.15 12.49 -15.48
C GLY A 64 26.21 13.67 -15.81
N TRP A 65 26.67 14.89 -15.54
CA TRP A 65 25.83 16.08 -15.67
C TRP A 65 25.66 16.56 -17.12
N GLU A 66 26.65 16.32 -17.96
CA GLU A 66 26.75 16.93 -19.30
C GLU A 66 26.20 16.06 -20.44
N ASN A 67 25.91 14.78 -20.18
CA ASN A 67 25.55 13.81 -21.21
C ASN A 67 24.27 13.05 -20.84
N LEU A 68 23.33 12.99 -21.78
CA LEU A 68 22.11 12.20 -21.69
C LEU A 68 21.88 11.41 -22.98
N PRO A 69 22.46 10.19 -23.10
CA PRO A 69 22.33 9.37 -24.31
C PRO A 69 20.91 8.83 -24.51
N GLY A 70 20.60 8.46 -25.76
CA GLY A 70 19.33 7.81 -26.13
C GLY A 70 18.14 8.74 -26.34
N LEU A 71 18.36 10.07 -26.35
CA LEU A 71 17.29 11.06 -26.49
C LEU A 71 16.51 10.97 -27.81
N GLU A 72 17.01 10.27 -28.83
CA GLU A 72 16.26 9.91 -30.04
C GLU A 72 14.96 9.14 -29.73
N ALA A 73 14.87 8.46 -28.59
CA ALA A 73 13.63 7.83 -28.12
C ALA A 73 12.47 8.83 -27.94
N LEU A 74 12.76 10.12 -27.71
CA LEU A 74 11.75 11.18 -27.62
C LEU A 74 11.04 11.42 -28.95
N ASP A 75 11.66 11.08 -30.08
CA ASP A 75 11.07 11.27 -31.41
C ASP A 75 9.91 10.29 -31.62
N THR A 76 10.05 9.06 -31.11
CA THR A 76 9.12 7.96 -31.36
C THR A 76 8.17 7.64 -30.22
N CYS A 77 8.42 8.11 -28.99
CA CYS A 77 7.53 7.84 -27.86
C CYS A 77 6.18 8.58 -27.97
N ASP A 78 5.17 8.01 -27.32
CA ASP A 78 3.83 8.59 -27.21
C ASP A 78 3.79 9.60 -26.05
N THR A 79 4.52 9.34 -24.97
CA THR A 79 4.67 10.25 -23.82
C THR A 79 6.06 10.09 -23.19
N ALA A 80 6.53 11.15 -22.52
CA ALA A 80 7.77 11.14 -21.76
C ALA A 80 7.53 11.38 -20.27
N LEU A 81 8.40 10.81 -19.44
CA LEU A 81 8.53 11.13 -18.02
C LEU A 81 9.90 11.74 -17.77
N PHE A 82 9.96 12.96 -17.25
CA PHE A 82 11.23 13.60 -16.85
C PHE A 82 11.41 13.52 -15.33
N TYR A 83 12.49 12.86 -14.92
CA TYR A 83 13.02 12.88 -13.55
C TYR A 83 14.49 13.35 -13.59
N THR A 84 14.67 14.61 -13.93
CA THR A 84 15.98 15.24 -14.12
C THR A 84 16.27 16.28 -13.05
N ARG A 85 17.54 16.49 -12.73
CA ARG A 85 17.98 17.53 -11.80
C ARG A 85 19.26 18.16 -12.29
N ARG A 86 19.25 19.47 -12.52
CA ARG A 86 20.43 20.29 -12.81
C ARG A 86 21.39 19.71 -13.86
N LEU A 87 20.88 19.00 -14.87
CA LEU A 87 21.70 18.55 -15.98
C LEU A 87 22.25 19.75 -16.77
N GLU A 88 23.48 19.61 -17.25
CA GLU A 88 24.24 20.61 -18.00
C GLU A 88 24.31 20.29 -19.50
N ILE A 89 23.48 19.34 -19.97
CA ILE A 89 23.36 18.99 -21.39
C ILE A 89 23.21 20.24 -22.28
N SER A 90 23.82 20.20 -23.46
CA SER A 90 23.82 21.31 -24.42
C SER A 90 23.86 20.83 -25.86
N GLY A 91 23.82 21.76 -26.81
CA GLY A 91 23.75 21.43 -28.24
C GLY A 91 22.52 20.59 -28.58
N ASP A 92 22.69 19.59 -29.44
CA ASP A 92 21.59 18.77 -29.95
C ASP A 92 20.78 18.08 -28.83
N GLN A 93 21.41 17.65 -27.73
CA GLN A 93 20.71 17.00 -26.63
C GLN A 93 19.67 17.94 -25.99
N LEU A 94 20.07 19.16 -25.65
CA LEU A 94 19.14 20.16 -25.08
C LEU A 94 18.11 20.61 -26.11
N ASP A 95 18.52 20.81 -27.36
CA ASP A 95 17.63 21.26 -28.43
C ASP A 95 16.55 20.21 -28.74
N ARG A 96 16.88 18.92 -28.63
CA ARG A 96 15.91 17.83 -28.77
C ARG A 96 14.87 17.82 -27.64
N VAL A 97 15.29 18.03 -26.39
CA VAL A 97 14.37 18.19 -25.25
C VAL A 97 13.45 19.39 -25.45
N LYS A 98 14.00 20.54 -25.88
CA LYS A 98 13.21 21.75 -26.20
C LYS A 98 12.22 21.49 -27.33
N ARG A 99 12.64 20.80 -28.39
CA ARG A 99 11.80 20.45 -29.55
C ARG A 99 10.63 19.57 -29.14
N TYR A 100 10.85 18.58 -28.27
CA TYR A 100 9.79 17.73 -27.73
C TYR A 100 8.71 18.56 -27.01
N CYS A 101 9.14 19.48 -26.12
CA CYS A 101 8.23 20.34 -25.37
C CYS A 101 7.52 21.35 -26.29
N ALA A 102 8.25 21.98 -27.20
CA ALA A 102 7.72 22.97 -28.13
C ALA A 102 6.65 22.38 -29.07
N ALA A 103 6.79 21.11 -29.44
CA ALA A 103 5.81 20.38 -30.24
C ALA A 103 4.52 20.03 -29.49
N GLY A 104 4.41 20.33 -28.19
CA GLY A 104 3.23 20.00 -27.39
C GLY A 104 3.07 18.49 -27.18
N LYS A 105 4.15 17.71 -27.15
CA LYS A 105 4.08 16.28 -26.89
C LYS A 105 3.72 16.00 -25.41
N PRO A 106 2.98 14.91 -25.11
CA PRO A 106 2.59 14.53 -23.75
C PRO A 106 3.77 14.44 -22.77
N LEU A 107 3.65 15.09 -21.61
CA LEU A 107 4.76 15.15 -20.64
C LEU A 107 4.29 14.93 -19.20
N VAL A 108 4.94 13.99 -18.52
CA VAL A 108 4.91 13.85 -17.07
C VAL A 108 6.26 14.31 -16.52
N ALA A 109 6.26 15.15 -15.48
CA ALA A 109 7.48 15.59 -14.82
C ALA A 109 7.36 15.39 -13.31
N VAL A 110 8.42 14.87 -12.69
CA VAL A 110 8.40 14.48 -11.27
C VAL A 110 9.52 15.15 -10.50
N ARG A 111 9.24 15.45 -9.23
CA ARG A 111 10.21 15.92 -8.23
C ARG A 111 11.07 17.08 -8.75
N THR A 112 12.36 16.83 -8.96
CA THR A 112 13.41 17.79 -9.30
C THR A 112 13.37 18.28 -10.74
N ALA A 113 12.49 17.72 -11.59
CA ALA A 113 12.33 18.13 -12.98
C ALA A 113 12.01 19.63 -13.12
N SER A 114 11.40 20.26 -12.11
CA SER A 114 11.21 21.72 -12.05
C SER A 114 12.52 22.51 -12.19
N HIS A 115 13.66 21.94 -11.82
CA HIS A 115 14.98 22.54 -12.01
C HIS A 115 15.93 21.53 -12.69
N GLY A 116 15.38 20.84 -13.71
CA GLY A 116 16.04 19.74 -14.39
C GLY A 116 17.22 20.10 -15.28
N PHE A 117 17.26 21.32 -15.83
CA PHE A 117 18.24 21.71 -16.86
C PHE A 117 18.88 23.08 -16.57
N GLN A 118 20.19 23.12 -16.33
CA GLN A 118 20.93 24.35 -15.99
C GLN A 118 20.99 25.34 -17.16
N LYS A 119 21.04 24.83 -18.39
CA LYS A 119 21.07 25.65 -19.61
C LYS A 119 19.67 26.00 -20.14
N TRP A 120 18.61 25.72 -19.36
CA TRP A 120 17.23 26.14 -19.62
C TRP A 120 16.44 26.32 -18.31
N LEU A 121 16.86 27.28 -17.48
CA LEU A 121 16.24 27.56 -16.18
C LEU A 121 14.75 27.95 -16.25
N ALA A 122 14.28 28.39 -17.41
CA ALA A 122 12.89 28.79 -17.62
C ALA A 122 11.93 27.59 -17.79
N PHE A 123 12.44 26.35 -17.90
CA PHE A 123 11.66 25.13 -18.12
C PHE A 123 10.45 24.98 -17.18
N ASP A 124 10.64 25.19 -15.87
CA ASP A 124 9.56 25.09 -14.86
C ASP A 124 8.37 25.97 -15.21
N ARG A 125 8.66 27.26 -15.45
CA ARG A 125 7.67 28.29 -15.68
C ARG A 125 7.05 28.17 -17.06
N GLU A 126 7.88 27.89 -18.07
CA GLU A 126 7.46 27.86 -19.47
C GLU A 126 6.64 26.61 -19.80
N VAL A 127 7.08 25.44 -19.32
CA VAL A 127 6.48 24.14 -19.67
C VAL A 127 5.56 23.65 -18.55
N LEU A 128 6.09 23.48 -17.34
CA LEU A 128 5.36 22.84 -16.23
C LEU A 128 4.32 23.74 -15.59
N GLY A 129 4.46 25.07 -15.70
CA GLY A 129 3.65 26.04 -14.97
C GLY A 129 3.99 26.11 -13.48
N GLY A 130 5.18 25.62 -13.09
CA GLY A 130 5.67 25.65 -11.73
C GLY A 130 6.33 26.97 -11.34
N ASN A 131 6.73 27.04 -10.08
CA ASN A 131 7.41 28.19 -9.48
C ASN A 131 8.24 27.73 -8.26
N TYR A 132 9.16 26.80 -8.48
CA TYR A 132 10.00 26.25 -7.42
C TYR A 132 10.84 27.34 -6.74
N LYS A 133 10.66 27.49 -5.41
CA LYS A 133 11.38 28.44 -4.55
C LYS A 133 11.94 27.74 -3.31
N ASP A 134 12.68 26.67 -3.53
CA ASP A 134 13.26 25.83 -2.48
C ASP A 134 12.22 24.96 -1.74
N HIS A 135 12.66 24.27 -0.68
CA HIS A 135 11.84 23.37 0.12
C HIS A 135 11.77 23.77 1.59
N PHE A 136 10.86 23.12 2.33
CA PHE A 136 10.90 23.09 3.79
C PHE A 136 12.00 22.12 4.24
N GLY A 137 12.50 22.24 5.47
CA GLY A 137 13.55 21.36 6.01
C GLY A 137 13.18 19.87 5.96
N GLU A 138 14.17 19.00 6.11
CA GLU A 138 13.99 17.55 6.14
C GLU A 138 13.08 17.12 7.32
N GLY A 139 12.37 16.00 7.14
CA GLY A 139 11.77 15.25 8.26
C GLY A 139 10.47 15.79 8.86
N PRO A 140 9.43 16.07 8.06
CA PRO A 140 8.19 15.30 8.28
C PRO A 140 7.57 14.76 6.99
N SER A 141 6.81 13.66 7.11
CA SER A 141 5.99 13.16 6.01
C SER A 141 4.98 14.22 5.54
N ILE A 142 4.95 14.47 4.24
CA ILE A 142 3.93 15.26 3.56
C ILE A 142 2.61 14.50 3.63
N GLU A 143 1.64 15.09 4.32
CA GLU A 143 0.24 14.69 4.19
C GLU A 143 -0.33 15.27 2.90
N THR A 144 -0.96 14.43 2.07
CA THR A 144 -1.50 14.82 0.77
C THR A 144 -3.01 15.01 0.84
N PHE A 145 -3.52 15.97 0.06
CA PHE A 145 -4.93 16.32 0.01
C PHE A 145 -5.36 16.59 -1.43
N LEU A 146 -6.32 15.80 -1.92
CA LEU A 146 -6.95 16.04 -3.21
C LEU A 146 -7.80 17.31 -3.16
N MET A 147 -7.57 18.17 -4.15
CA MET A 147 -8.44 19.31 -4.44
C MET A 147 -9.73 18.83 -5.11
N PRO A 148 -10.80 19.66 -5.16
CA PRO A 148 -12.04 19.31 -5.86
C PRO A 148 -11.81 18.85 -7.31
N SER A 149 -10.89 19.50 -8.05
CA SER A 149 -10.48 19.07 -9.39
C SER A 149 -9.86 17.67 -9.36
N GLY A 150 -8.92 17.41 -8.44
CA GLY A 150 -8.24 16.12 -8.31
C GLY A 150 -9.17 14.95 -8.00
N LYS A 151 -10.20 15.15 -7.15
CA LYS A 151 -11.17 14.09 -6.79
C LYS A 151 -11.93 13.50 -7.98
N LYS A 152 -12.05 14.24 -9.08
CA LYS A 152 -12.75 13.81 -10.31
C LYS A 152 -11.78 13.51 -11.46
N HIS A 153 -10.49 13.74 -11.26
CA HIS A 153 -9.52 13.70 -12.34
C HIS A 153 -9.04 12.26 -12.59
N PRO A 154 -8.97 11.78 -13.86
CA PRO A 154 -8.54 10.41 -14.17
C PRO A 154 -7.17 10.02 -13.61
N VAL A 155 -6.28 11.00 -13.37
CA VAL A 155 -4.97 10.79 -12.72
C VAL A 155 -5.10 10.10 -11.36
N PHE A 156 -6.18 10.34 -10.63
CA PHE A 156 -6.40 9.79 -9.29
C PHE A 156 -7.33 8.57 -9.27
N GLU A 157 -7.67 7.99 -10.43
CA GLU A 157 -8.50 6.79 -10.49
C GLU A 157 -7.75 5.57 -9.92
N GLY A 158 -8.31 4.99 -8.84
CA GLY A 158 -7.69 3.88 -8.11
C GLY A 158 -6.43 4.27 -7.35
N VAL A 159 -6.25 5.56 -7.03
CA VAL A 159 -5.14 6.05 -6.21
C VAL A 159 -5.63 6.18 -4.77
N GLU A 160 -5.22 5.26 -3.90
CA GLU A 160 -5.47 5.36 -2.46
C GLU A 160 -4.74 6.56 -1.84
N PRO A 161 -5.21 7.11 -0.70
CA PRO A 161 -4.47 8.14 0.03
C PRO A 161 -3.06 7.68 0.39
N PHE A 162 -2.08 8.56 0.21
CA PHE A 162 -0.69 8.27 0.56
C PHE A 162 0.02 9.50 1.14
N ARG A 163 1.15 9.23 1.81
CA ARG A 163 2.05 10.26 2.34
C ARG A 163 3.39 10.14 1.62
N SER A 164 4.09 11.27 1.48
CA SER A 164 5.46 11.30 0.93
C SER A 164 6.45 11.67 2.02
N ARG A 165 7.59 11.00 2.08
CA ARG A 165 8.59 11.20 3.16
C ARG A 165 9.65 12.26 2.84
N TYR A 166 9.51 12.92 1.69
CA TYR A 166 10.50 13.84 1.17
C TYR A 166 10.13 15.30 1.44
N SER A 167 11.09 16.21 1.25
CA SER A 167 10.91 17.63 1.53
C SER A 167 9.77 18.23 0.70
N LEU A 168 8.88 18.96 1.38
CA LEU A 168 7.79 19.72 0.74
C LEU A 168 8.36 20.92 -0.01
N TYR A 169 7.98 21.12 -1.27
CA TYR A 169 8.45 22.26 -2.07
C TYR A 169 7.60 23.52 -1.83
N ARG A 170 8.25 24.69 -1.89
CA ARG A 170 7.59 26.00 -1.91
C ARG A 170 7.31 26.36 -3.37
N THR A 171 6.08 26.12 -3.81
CA THR A 171 5.69 26.25 -5.23
C THR A 171 4.66 27.35 -5.49
N LYS A 172 4.13 28.00 -4.44
CA LYS A 172 3.13 29.05 -4.60
C LYS A 172 3.72 30.39 -5.12
N PRO A 173 3.01 31.10 -6.01
CA PRO A 173 1.87 30.62 -6.82
C PRO A 173 2.35 29.77 -8.01
N VAL A 174 1.57 28.75 -8.39
CA VAL A 174 1.69 28.09 -9.70
C VAL A 174 1.05 28.95 -10.79
N ALA A 175 1.31 28.63 -12.07
CA ALA A 175 0.78 29.37 -13.20
C ALA A 175 -0.77 29.41 -13.22
N ARG A 176 -1.35 30.49 -13.73
CA ARG A 176 -2.81 30.71 -13.71
C ARG A 176 -3.58 29.74 -14.61
N ASP A 177 -2.90 29.20 -15.61
CA ASP A 177 -3.41 28.22 -16.58
C ASP A 177 -3.13 26.76 -16.13
N ALA A 178 -2.58 26.55 -14.94
CA ALA A 178 -2.45 25.24 -14.31
C ALA A 178 -3.65 24.94 -13.40
N ASP A 179 -4.15 23.70 -13.44
CA ASP A 179 -5.17 23.19 -12.53
C ASP A 179 -4.52 22.36 -11.43
N VAL A 180 -4.62 22.84 -10.18
CA VAL A 180 -4.02 22.18 -9.02
C VAL A 180 -4.91 21.02 -8.59
N LEU A 181 -4.39 19.80 -8.73
CA LEU A 181 -5.13 18.58 -8.41
C LEU A 181 -4.89 18.12 -6.98
N MET A 182 -3.69 18.32 -6.44
CA MET A 182 -3.31 17.88 -5.11
C MET A 182 -2.43 18.91 -4.41
N THR A 183 -2.64 19.04 -3.10
CA THR A 183 -1.82 19.87 -2.20
C THR A 183 -1.22 19.02 -1.09
N GLY A 184 -0.14 19.49 -0.48
CA GLY A 184 0.52 18.82 0.63
C GLY A 184 0.89 19.78 1.75
N SER A 185 0.98 19.28 2.98
CA SER A 185 1.49 20.03 4.13
C SER A 185 2.36 19.18 5.02
N THR A 186 3.25 19.85 5.75
CA THR A 186 3.99 19.32 6.89
C THR A 186 3.70 20.18 8.13
N PRO A 187 3.95 19.70 9.36
CA PRO A 187 3.85 20.52 10.58
C PRO A 187 4.63 21.85 10.48
N ALA A 188 5.80 21.83 9.83
CA ALA A 188 6.64 23.01 9.63
C ALA A 188 6.09 24.01 8.58
N SER A 189 5.19 23.57 7.69
CA SER A 189 4.81 24.35 6.51
C SER A 189 3.89 25.54 6.77
N ARG A 190 3.21 25.57 7.94
CA ARG A 190 2.18 26.57 8.30
C ARG A 190 1.22 26.88 7.14
N GLY A 191 0.82 25.84 6.39
CA GLY A 191 -0.11 25.93 5.26
C GLY A 191 0.22 24.95 4.14
N ARG A 192 -0.75 24.69 3.27
CA ARG A 192 -0.58 23.73 2.16
C ARG A 192 0.18 24.32 0.98
N GLN A 193 0.92 23.50 0.24
CA GLN A 193 1.57 23.83 -1.04
C GLN A 193 0.98 22.96 -2.16
N PRO A 194 0.86 23.45 -3.41
CA PRO A 194 0.60 22.60 -4.57
C PRO A 194 1.69 21.54 -4.71
N VAL A 195 1.27 20.28 -4.81
CA VAL A 195 2.19 19.15 -4.99
C VAL A 195 1.92 18.37 -6.27
N ALA A 196 0.73 18.49 -6.88
CA ALA A 196 0.49 17.98 -8.22
C ALA A 196 -0.51 18.85 -8.98
N TRP A 197 -0.26 19.09 -10.27
CA TRP A 197 -1.11 19.88 -11.14
C TRP A 197 -0.99 19.46 -12.60
N THR A 198 -1.97 19.86 -13.38
CA THR A 198 -2.00 19.69 -14.84
C THR A 198 -1.99 21.02 -15.56
N ARG A 199 -1.50 21.04 -16.79
CA ARG A 199 -1.49 22.21 -17.67
C ARG A 199 -1.61 21.78 -19.13
N VAL A 200 -2.11 22.67 -19.99
CA VAL A 200 -2.00 22.54 -21.44
C VAL A 200 -0.87 23.43 -21.94
N HIS A 201 0.17 22.85 -22.54
CA HIS A 201 1.32 23.56 -23.10
C HIS A 201 1.43 23.25 -24.60
N ASN A 202 1.30 24.28 -25.44
CA ASN A 202 1.30 24.16 -26.91
C ASN A 202 0.31 23.09 -27.43
N GLY A 203 -0.88 23.00 -26.82
CA GLY A 203 -1.90 22.01 -27.15
C GLY A 203 -1.70 20.62 -26.52
N GLY A 204 -0.51 20.35 -25.97
CA GLY A 204 -0.19 19.12 -25.26
C GLY A 204 -0.59 19.12 -23.80
N ARG A 205 -0.89 17.94 -23.25
CA ARG A 205 -1.16 17.77 -21.82
C ARG A 205 0.14 17.55 -21.04
N VAL A 206 0.31 18.34 -19.98
CA VAL A 206 1.41 18.24 -19.04
C VAL A 206 0.86 17.91 -17.66
N PHE A 207 1.49 16.96 -16.97
CA PHE A 207 1.29 16.72 -15.55
C PHE A 207 2.61 16.91 -14.82
N TYR A 208 2.59 17.64 -13.71
CA TYR A 208 3.73 17.75 -12.81
C TYR A 208 3.34 17.34 -11.39
N THR A 209 4.25 16.65 -10.71
CA THR A 209 4.21 16.45 -9.26
C THR A 209 5.54 16.82 -8.63
N SER A 210 5.50 17.56 -7.52
CA SER A 210 6.69 17.86 -6.71
C SER A 210 7.09 16.70 -5.80
N LEU A 211 6.32 15.61 -5.79
CA LEU A 211 6.64 14.36 -5.09
C LEU A 211 7.45 13.44 -6.01
N GLY A 212 7.99 12.35 -5.48
CA GLY A 212 8.58 11.28 -6.28
C GLY A 212 10.02 10.93 -5.94
N GLY A 213 10.39 10.84 -4.66
CA GLY A 213 11.64 10.15 -4.30
C GLY A 213 11.48 8.63 -4.38
N VAL A 214 12.58 7.87 -4.21
CA VAL A 214 12.59 6.39 -4.30
C VAL A 214 11.45 5.74 -3.49
N GLY A 215 11.27 6.12 -2.22
CA GLY A 215 10.23 5.59 -1.36
C GLY A 215 8.80 5.98 -1.77
N ASP A 216 8.63 7.07 -2.53
CA ASP A 216 7.33 7.36 -3.14
C ASP A 216 7.06 6.37 -4.29
N PHE A 217 8.06 6.04 -5.10
CA PHE A 217 7.93 5.05 -6.18
C PHE A 217 7.74 3.61 -5.67
N GLU A 218 8.16 3.30 -4.45
CA GLU A 218 7.80 2.05 -3.77
C GLU A 218 6.31 2.00 -3.39
N ASN A 219 5.66 3.15 -3.22
CA ASN A 219 4.23 3.23 -2.90
C ASN A 219 3.39 3.03 -4.17
N ARG A 220 2.61 1.94 -4.23
CA ARG A 220 1.77 1.63 -5.41
C ARG A 220 0.72 2.70 -5.70
N ALA A 221 0.21 3.45 -4.73
CA ALA A 221 -0.72 4.55 -5.00
C ALA A 221 -0.02 5.71 -5.73
N PHE A 222 1.20 6.06 -5.36
CA PHE A 222 1.99 7.06 -6.09
C PHE A 222 2.38 6.54 -7.48
N ALA A 223 2.85 5.30 -7.59
CA ALA A 223 3.15 4.69 -8.89
C ALA A 223 1.90 4.65 -9.80
N ARG A 224 0.73 4.31 -9.25
CA ARG A 224 -0.56 4.35 -9.94
C ARG A 224 -0.91 5.76 -10.43
N MET A 225 -0.72 6.78 -9.60
CA MET A 225 -0.93 8.18 -9.98
C MET A 225 -0.05 8.59 -11.15
N VAL A 226 1.24 8.25 -11.12
CA VAL A 226 2.19 8.57 -12.20
C VAL A 226 1.86 7.78 -13.47
N ALA A 227 1.47 6.51 -13.35
CA ALA A 227 1.02 5.70 -14.48
C ALA A 227 -0.25 6.30 -15.13
N ASN A 228 -1.26 6.61 -14.34
CA ASN A 228 -2.48 7.27 -14.81
C ASN A 228 -2.16 8.60 -15.49
N ALA A 229 -1.20 9.37 -14.96
CA ALA A 229 -0.75 10.61 -15.58
C ALA A 229 -0.15 10.39 -16.98
N LEU A 230 0.67 9.35 -17.18
CA LEU A 230 1.23 9.01 -18.49
C LEU A 230 0.15 8.66 -19.53
N PHE A 231 -0.84 7.87 -19.14
CA PHE A 231 -1.98 7.56 -20.03
C PHE A 231 -2.82 8.82 -20.29
N TRP A 232 -3.11 9.61 -19.25
CA TRP A 232 -3.93 10.81 -19.36
C TRP A 232 -3.28 11.89 -20.23
N THR A 233 -1.97 12.11 -20.10
CA THR A 233 -1.23 13.07 -20.95
C THR A 233 -1.26 12.63 -22.41
N ALA A 234 -1.21 11.31 -22.66
CA ALA A 234 -1.34 10.72 -23.99
C ALA A 234 -2.78 10.65 -24.54
N ASN A 235 -3.77 11.23 -23.85
CA ASN A 235 -5.20 11.13 -24.19
C ASN A 235 -5.74 9.68 -24.23
N ARG A 236 -5.21 8.79 -23.39
CA ARG A 236 -5.63 7.39 -23.28
C ARG A 236 -6.19 7.09 -21.89
N ALA A 237 -7.11 6.14 -21.80
CA ALA A 237 -7.51 5.57 -20.52
C ALA A 237 -6.39 4.63 -20.00
N PRO A 238 -6.19 4.48 -18.68
CA PRO A 238 -5.23 3.53 -18.14
C PRO A 238 -5.56 2.09 -18.59
N ALA A 239 -4.75 1.55 -19.50
CA ALA A 239 -4.94 0.21 -20.05
C ALA A 239 -4.34 -0.84 -19.11
N LEU A 240 -5.05 -1.15 -18.03
CA LEU A 240 -4.69 -2.20 -17.07
C LEU A 240 -4.56 -3.55 -17.77
N LYS A 241 -3.47 -4.28 -17.50
CA LYS A 241 -3.40 -5.71 -17.80
C LYS A 241 -4.40 -6.43 -16.90
N THR A 242 -5.13 -7.39 -17.46
CA THR A 242 -6.10 -8.19 -16.69
C THR A 242 -5.34 -8.82 -15.53
N PRO A 243 -5.67 -8.44 -14.29
CA PRO A 243 -4.84 -8.87 -13.19
C PRO A 243 -5.21 -10.32 -12.84
N ALA A 244 -4.22 -11.11 -12.39
CA ALA A 244 -4.42 -12.53 -12.16
C ALA A 244 -5.62 -12.79 -11.23
N VAL A 245 -6.44 -13.78 -11.59
CA VAL A 245 -7.51 -14.28 -10.71
C VAL A 245 -6.83 -14.79 -9.44
N PRO A 246 -7.27 -14.37 -8.23
CA PRO A 246 -6.68 -14.84 -6.99
C PRO A 246 -6.78 -16.37 -6.91
N ALA A 247 -5.67 -17.05 -6.64
CA ALA A 247 -5.65 -18.51 -6.54
C ALA A 247 -6.51 -18.96 -5.35
N LEU A 248 -7.43 -19.89 -5.52
CA LEU A 248 -8.22 -20.36 -4.36
C LEU A 248 -7.36 -21.24 -3.46
N ARG A 249 -7.48 -21.05 -2.14
CA ARG A 249 -6.88 -21.97 -1.16
C ARG A 249 -7.57 -23.33 -1.28
N GLU A 250 -6.79 -24.40 -1.26
CA GLU A 250 -7.32 -25.75 -1.14
C GLU A 250 -7.87 -25.99 0.28
N LYS A 251 -9.18 -26.23 0.41
CA LYS A 251 -9.79 -26.60 1.70
C LYS A 251 -9.51 -28.08 1.98
N ARG A 252 -8.53 -28.35 2.84
CA ARG A 252 -8.14 -29.72 3.21
C ARG A 252 -9.01 -30.26 4.34
N ALA A 253 -9.34 -31.55 4.27
CA ALA A 253 -9.91 -32.28 5.39
C ALA A 253 -8.84 -32.44 6.47
N GLY A 254 -9.19 -32.19 7.74
CA GLY A 254 -8.25 -32.25 8.86
C GLY A 254 -8.45 -31.12 9.87
N ALA A 255 -7.69 -31.18 10.95
CA ALA A 255 -7.73 -30.20 12.03
C ALA A 255 -6.30 -29.83 12.48
N ILE A 256 -6.17 -28.66 13.10
CA ILE A 256 -5.01 -28.29 13.88
C ILE A 256 -5.30 -28.57 15.36
N GLY A 257 -4.37 -29.23 16.03
CA GLY A 257 -4.40 -29.43 17.48
C GLY A 257 -3.85 -28.21 18.20
N LEU A 258 -4.51 -27.78 19.27
CA LEU A 258 -4.20 -26.58 20.04
C LEU A 258 -4.16 -26.88 21.53
N SER A 259 -3.22 -26.26 22.23
CA SER A 259 -3.12 -26.23 23.69
C SER A 259 -3.57 -24.84 24.17
N LEU A 260 -4.87 -24.68 24.38
CA LEU A 260 -5.49 -23.38 24.65
C LEU A 260 -5.42 -23.05 26.14
N ARG A 261 -4.75 -21.95 26.48
CA ARG A 261 -4.63 -21.43 27.84
C ARG A 261 -5.61 -20.29 28.09
N THR A 262 -6.34 -20.38 29.20
CA THR A 262 -7.25 -19.34 29.72
C THR A 262 -6.85 -18.94 31.13
N ARG A 263 -7.26 -17.76 31.58
CA ARG A 263 -7.09 -17.34 32.98
C ARG A 263 -8.44 -16.97 33.59
N ASP A 264 -8.43 -16.85 34.91
CA ASP A 264 -9.56 -16.28 35.64
C ASP A 264 -9.37 -14.76 35.71
N ALA A 265 -10.45 -14.01 35.51
CA ALA A 265 -10.45 -12.55 35.62
C ALA A 265 -10.07 -12.07 37.03
N ASP A 266 -10.36 -12.87 38.05
CA ASP A 266 -10.10 -12.55 39.45
C ASP A 266 -8.68 -12.96 39.90
N ASP A 267 -7.93 -13.72 39.09
CA ASP A 267 -6.56 -14.16 39.39
C ASP A 267 -5.66 -14.21 38.13
N LEU A 268 -5.21 -13.01 37.74
CA LEU A 268 -4.22 -12.83 36.66
C LEU A 268 -2.80 -13.26 37.06
N THR A 269 -2.55 -13.69 38.31
CA THR A 269 -1.23 -14.15 38.77
C THR A 269 -1.04 -15.66 38.63
N SER A 270 -2.14 -16.42 38.54
CA SER A 270 -2.13 -17.87 38.28
C SER A 270 -1.39 -18.23 37.00
N GLU A 271 -0.91 -19.48 36.87
CA GLU A 271 -0.32 -20.01 35.63
C GLU A 271 -1.33 -20.20 34.48
N GLY A 272 -2.63 -20.06 34.77
CA GLY A 272 -3.73 -20.31 33.84
C GLY A 272 -4.10 -21.79 33.72
N ARG A 273 -5.22 -22.06 33.05
CA ARG A 273 -5.74 -23.40 32.77
C ARG A 273 -5.60 -23.71 31.30
N THR A 274 -5.02 -24.85 30.98
CA THR A 274 -4.80 -25.31 29.62
C THR A 274 -5.77 -26.43 29.26
N ALA A 275 -6.40 -26.34 28.10
CA ALA A 275 -7.27 -27.36 27.54
C ALA A 275 -6.87 -27.67 26.09
N ALA A 276 -6.89 -28.96 25.73
CA ALA A 276 -6.72 -29.37 24.34
C ALA A 276 -7.95 -29.00 23.52
N ALA A 277 -7.74 -28.52 22.30
CA ALA A 277 -8.79 -28.23 21.34
C ALA A 277 -8.34 -28.65 19.93
N GLU A 278 -9.30 -28.96 19.07
CA GLU A 278 -9.07 -29.23 17.65
C GLU A 278 -9.91 -28.28 16.81
N TRP A 279 -9.27 -27.53 15.91
CA TRP A 279 -9.94 -26.62 14.99
C TRP A 279 -9.82 -27.12 13.55
N PRO A 280 -10.92 -27.29 12.80
CA PRO A 280 -10.86 -27.68 11.40
C PRO A 280 -10.01 -26.69 10.59
N ALA A 281 -9.00 -27.19 9.85
CA ALA A 281 -8.06 -26.32 9.14
C ALA A 281 -8.77 -25.48 8.07
N ALA A 282 -9.73 -26.09 7.35
CA ALA A 282 -10.55 -25.41 6.35
C ALA A 282 -11.38 -24.23 6.92
N GLU A 283 -11.72 -24.26 8.21
CA GLU A 283 -12.53 -23.25 8.89
C GLU A 283 -11.70 -22.31 9.78
N THR A 284 -10.37 -22.37 9.66
CA THR A 284 -9.45 -21.59 10.48
C THR A 284 -8.64 -20.64 9.61
N ALA A 285 -8.39 -19.43 10.13
CA ALA A 285 -7.43 -18.49 9.56
C ALA A 285 -6.45 -17.95 10.60
N VAL A 286 -5.33 -17.44 10.12
CA VAL A 286 -4.38 -16.63 10.90
C VAL A 286 -4.52 -15.17 10.47
N ILE A 287 -4.72 -14.29 11.43
CA ILE A 287 -4.59 -12.84 11.29
C ILE A 287 -3.15 -12.47 11.61
N VAL A 288 -2.44 -11.93 10.62
CA VAL A 288 -1.11 -11.34 10.78
C VAL A 288 -1.29 -9.84 10.98
N SER A 289 -1.34 -9.40 12.24
CA SER A 289 -1.59 -8.00 12.60
C SER A 289 -0.31 -7.18 12.50
N ASP A 290 -0.30 -6.17 11.62
CA ASP A 290 0.59 -5.00 11.71
C ASP A 290 2.11 -5.31 11.84
N MET A 291 2.57 -6.42 11.26
CA MET A 291 4.01 -6.74 11.17
C MET A 291 4.70 -5.89 10.10
N TRP A 292 4.85 -4.59 10.33
CA TRP A 292 5.33 -3.63 9.34
C TRP A 292 6.83 -3.77 8.99
N ASP A 293 7.23 -3.23 7.85
CA ASP A 293 8.64 -3.15 7.41
C ASP A 293 9.48 -2.18 8.25
N LYS A 294 8.86 -1.15 8.80
CA LYS A 294 9.50 -0.18 9.68
C LYS A 294 8.45 0.44 10.61
N HIS A 295 8.86 0.75 11.83
CA HIS A 295 8.08 1.52 12.79
C HIS A 295 8.82 2.82 13.14
N TRP A 296 8.09 3.84 13.62
CA TRP A 296 8.71 5.10 14.04
C TRP A 296 9.53 4.98 15.32
N CYS A 297 9.35 3.88 16.04
CA CYS A 297 10.13 3.45 17.17
C CYS A 297 11.10 2.36 16.70
N ASP A 298 12.41 2.59 16.79
CA ASP A 298 13.42 1.62 16.39
C ASP A 298 13.32 0.31 17.19
N PHE A 299 13.07 0.40 18.50
CA PHE A 299 12.84 -0.75 19.37
C PHE A 299 11.69 -1.65 18.88
N ALA A 300 10.57 -1.07 18.46
CA ALA A 300 9.46 -1.84 17.89
C ALA A 300 9.83 -2.51 16.56
N SER A 301 10.63 -1.82 15.73
CA SER A 301 11.12 -2.37 14.46
C SER A 301 12.02 -3.58 14.68
N GLU A 302 12.91 -3.53 15.67
CA GLU A 302 13.81 -4.63 16.04
C GLU A 302 13.02 -5.87 16.48
N ARG A 303 12.03 -5.69 17.38
CA ARG A 303 11.19 -6.80 17.86
C ARG A 303 10.36 -7.45 16.77
N VAL A 304 9.81 -6.66 15.84
CA VAL A 304 9.15 -7.19 14.63
C VAL A 304 10.14 -8.03 13.81
N GLY A 305 11.36 -7.53 13.60
CA GLY A 305 12.42 -8.23 12.87
C GLY A 305 12.81 -9.56 13.50
N GLU A 306 12.90 -9.63 14.84
CA GLU A 306 13.22 -10.85 15.59
C GLU A 306 12.12 -11.92 15.49
N MET A 307 10.86 -11.52 15.52
CA MET A 307 9.72 -12.45 15.43
C MET A 307 9.42 -12.92 14.01
N ALA A 308 9.69 -12.10 12.99
CA ALA A 308 9.24 -12.34 11.61
C ALA A 308 9.67 -13.71 11.04
N PRO A 309 10.92 -14.20 11.22
CA PRO A 309 11.32 -15.52 10.70
C PRO A 309 10.53 -16.68 11.30
N ARG A 310 10.39 -16.73 12.64
CA ARG A 310 9.62 -17.77 13.33
C ARG A 310 8.13 -17.71 12.99
N MET A 311 7.61 -16.50 12.79
CA MET A 311 6.25 -16.29 12.33
C MET A 311 6.05 -16.84 10.91
N ASP A 312 6.93 -16.51 9.97
CA ASP A 312 6.84 -17.02 8.59
C ASP A 312 6.90 -18.56 8.53
N GLU A 313 7.73 -19.20 9.35
CA GLU A 313 7.75 -20.66 9.52
C GLU A 313 6.39 -21.23 9.97
N LEU A 314 5.77 -20.62 10.98
CA LEU A 314 4.44 -21.00 11.44
C LEU A 314 3.41 -20.81 10.32
N LEU A 315 3.41 -19.66 9.64
CA LEU A 315 2.45 -19.35 8.57
C LEU A 315 2.57 -20.37 7.43
N LYS A 316 3.79 -20.71 7.00
CA LYS A 316 4.04 -21.76 5.99
C LYS A 316 3.50 -23.11 6.43
N ARG A 317 3.75 -23.52 7.68
CA ARG A 317 3.25 -24.78 8.23
C ARG A 317 1.73 -24.82 8.26
N LEU A 318 1.08 -23.75 8.71
CA LEU A 318 -0.39 -23.67 8.79
C LEU A 318 -1.03 -23.58 7.40
N ARG A 319 -0.43 -22.83 6.47
CA ARG A 319 -0.85 -22.80 5.07
C ARG A 319 -0.81 -24.21 4.45
N ASN A 320 0.25 -24.97 4.70
CA ASN A 320 0.36 -26.37 4.26
C ASN A 320 -0.67 -27.30 4.93
N ALA A 321 -1.12 -26.99 6.15
CA ALA A 321 -2.23 -27.71 6.79
C ALA A 321 -3.60 -27.31 6.20
N GLY A 322 -3.65 -26.34 5.29
CA GLY A 322 -4.87 -25.83 4.70
C GLY A 322 -5.52 -24.72 5.51
N VAL A 323 -4.82 -24.05 6.44
CA VAL A 323 -5.30 -22.85 7.17
C VAL A 323 -5.11 -21.60 6.30
N GLN A 324 -6.06 -20.67 6.34
CA GLN A 324 -5.99 -19.43 5.57
C GLN A 324 -5.08 -18.42 6.26
N ILE A 325 -4.23 -17.72 5.51
CA ILE A 325 -3.47 -16.59 6.05
C ILE A 325 -4.08 -15.28 5.55
N ILE A 326 -4.29 -14.33 6.46
CA ILE A 326 -4.78 -12.99 6.17
C ILE A 326 -3.80 -11.98 6.76
N HIS A 327 -3.12 -11.25 5.88
CA HIS A 327 -2.21 -10.19 6.25
C HIS A 327 -2.98 -8.89 6.48
N CYS A 328 -2.78 -8.29 7.65
CA CYS A 328 -3.45 -7.05 8.03
C CYS A 328 -2.39 -5.96 8.31
N PRO A 329 -1.68 -5.46 7.29
CA PRO A 329 -0.66 -4.42 7.46
C PRO A 329 -1.34 -3.04 7.41
N SER A 330 -1.87 -2.60 8.54
CA SER A 330 -2.71 -1.40 8.62
C SER A 330 -2.01 -0.18 8.08
N GLU A 331 -2.77 0.69 7.43
CA GLU A 331 -2.32 1.96 6.83
C GLU A 331 -1.30 1.79 5.70
N THR A 332 -1.08 0.56 5.22
CA THR A 332 -0.21 0.26 4.07
C THR A 332 -0.99 -0.32 2.88
N LEU A 333 -2.32 -0.40 2.95
CA LEU A 333 -3.13 -1.00 1.88
C LEU A 333 -2.93 -0.36 0.51
N GLY A 334 -2.54 0.91 0.44
CA GLY A 334 -2.15 1.56 -0.82
C GLY A 334 -1.02 0.84 -1.55
N PHE A 335 -0.08 0.19 -0.83
CA PHE A 335 0.96 -0.67 -1.43
C PHE A 335 0.37 -1.95 -2.04
N TYR A 336 -0.76 -2.43 -1.53
CA TYR A 336 -1.37 -3.70 -1.92
C TYR A 336 -2.61 -3.56 -2.82
N GLN A 337 -3.06 -2.33 -3.12
CA GLN A 337 -4.34 -2.05 -3.79
C GLN A 337 -4.60 -2.88 -5.06
N ASP A 338 -3.54 -3.17 -5.83
CA ASP A 338 -3.61 -3.87 -7.12
C ASP A 338 -3.32 -5.38 -7.03
N THR A 339 -3.00 -5.90 -5.84
CA THR A 339 -2.66 -7.32 -5.67
C THR A 339 -3.90 -8.22 -5.70
N PRO A 340 -3.78 -9.47 -6.20
CA PRO A 340 -4.87 -10.44 -6.12
C PRO A 340 -5.37 -10.66 -4.69
N GLN A 341 -4.48 -10.66 -3.70
CA GLN A 341 -4.80 -10.89 -2.30
C GLN A 341 -5.64 -9.76 -1.69
N ARG A 342 -5.38 -8.49 -2.06
CA ARG A 342 -6.20 -7.35 -1.64
C ARG A 342 -7.57 -7.38 -2.29
N ARG A 343 -7.62 -7.65 -3.61
CA ARG A 343 -8.87 -7.79 -4.36
C ARG A 343 -9.76 -8.89 -3.79
N ARG A 344 -9.20 -10.04 -3.42
CA ARG A 344 -9.93 -11.14 -2.78
C ARG A 344 -10.78 -10.67 -1.59
N MET A 345 -10.21 -9.83 -0.73
CA MET A 345 -10.89 -9.33 0.45
C MET A 345 -11.97 -8.29 0.10
N ARG A 346 -11.67 -7.39 -0.84
CA ARG A 346 -12.60 -6.34 -1.28
C ARG A 346 -13.80 -6.90 -2.04
N ASP A 347 -13.56 -7.90 -2.88
CA ASP A 347 -14.56 -8.48 -3.78
C ASP A 347 -15.42 -9.55 -3.05
N ALA A 348 -15.11 -9.84 -1.77
CA ALA A 348 -15.90 -10.74 -0.94
C ALA A 348 -17.33 -10.20 -0.75
N PRO A 349 -18.38 -11.01 -0.98
CA PRO A 349 -19.76 -10.56 -0.84
C PRO A 349 -20.05 -10.05 0.57
N ALA A 350 -20.80 -8.94 0.66
CA ALA A 350 -21.25 -8.42 1.95
C ALA A 350 -22.06 -9.47 2.70
N ALA A 351 -21.70 -9.74 3.95
CA ALA A 351 -22.42 -10.65 4.84
C ALA A 351 -23.14 -9.86 5.94
N ASP A 352 -24.20 -10.39 6.54
CA ASP A 352 -24.83 -9.71 7.69
C ASP A 352 -23.93 -9.76 8.92
N LEU A 353 -23.82 -8.64 9.64
CA LEU A 353 -23.12 -8.61 10.92
C LEU A 353 -24.05 -9.15 12.02
N PRO A 354 -23.54 -10.02 12.91
CA PRO A 354 -24.28 -10.44 14.08
C PRO A 354 -24.36 -9.29 15.09
N ALA A 355 -25.38 -9.33 15.95
CA ALA A 355 -25.45 -8.43 17.10
C ALA A 355 -24.18 -8.61 17.97
N PRO A 356 -23.44 -7.52 18.28
CA PRO A 356 -22.25 -7.62 19.11
C PRO A 356 -22.55 -8.21 20.48
N ARG A 357 -21.74 -9.18 20.92
CA ARG A 357 -21.78 -9.70 22.29
C ARG A 357 -21.37 -8.60 23.27
N ASP A 358 -22.06 -8.54 24.41
CA ASP A 358 -21.66 -7.70 25.53
C ASP A 358 -20.57 -8.43 26.33
N ILE A 359 -19.35 -7.93 26.26
CA ILE A 359 -18.15 -8.52 26.88
C ILE A 359 -17.48 -7.42 27.68
N GLN A 360 -17.17 -7.72 28.95
CA GLN A 360 -16.47 -6.80 29.84
C GLN A 360 -15.10 -6.44 29.28
N ASP A 361 -14.80 -5.15 29.25
CA ASP A 361 -13.58 -4.58 28.69
C ASP A 361 -12.84 -3.75 29.76
N PRO A 362 -12.15 -4.40 30.71
CA PRO A 362 -11.43 -3.68 31.75
C PRO A 362 -10.21 -2.94 31.16
N PRO A 363 -9.66 -1.94 31.89
CA PRO A 363 -8.44 -1.26 31.46
C PRO A 363 -7.25 -2.22 31.29
N LEU A 364 -6.31 -1.84 30.43
CA LEU A 364 -5.07 -2.59 30.23
C LEU A 364 -4.22 -2.57 31.51
N PRO A 365 -3.43 -3.63 31.75
CA PRO A 365 -2.56 -3.74 32.94
C PRO A 365 -1.22 -2.98 32.79
N ILE A 366 -1.09 -2.16 31.75
CA ILE A 366 0.08 -1.33 31.44
C ILE A 366 -0.38 0.09 31.09
N ASP A 367 0.48 1.07 31.31
CA ASP A 367 0.30 2.43 30.83
C ASP A 367 1.05 2.60 29.50
N ASP A 368 0.27 2.77 28.42
CA ASP A 368 0.74 3.00 27.05
C ASP A 368 0.41 4.42 26.55
N SER A 369 0.11 5.34 27.48
CA SER A 369 -0.31 6.71 27.15
C SER A 369 0.78 7.56 26.49
N ASP A 370 2.05 7.16 26.60
CA ASP A 370 3.20 7.77 25.93
C ASP A 370 3.46 7.19 24.52
N GLY A 371 2.61 6.26 24.07
CA GLY A 371 2.80 5.53 22.81
C GLY A 371 3.71 4.31 22.93
N GLY A 372 4.27 4.03 24.11
CA GLY A 372 4.97 2.79 24.46
C GLY A 372 6.39 2.63 23.91
N CYS A 373 6.97 3.64 23.26
CA CYS A 373 8.35 3.59 22.79
C CYS A 373 9.31 3.96 23.93
N PRO A 374 10.34 3.15 24.23
CA PRO A 374 11.33 3.50 25.24
C PRO A 374 12.26 4.68 24.86
N GLY A 375 12.35 5.03 23.58
CA GLY A 375 13.19 6.11 23.07
C GLY A 375 12.51 7.48 23.05
N GLU A 376 13.28 8.54 22.78
CA GLU A 376 12.78 9.93 22.63
C GLU A 376 12.22 10.22 21.22
N GLU A 377 11.90 9.17 20.46
CA GLU A 377 11.43 9.28 19.07
C GLU A 377 10.00 9.81 19.02
N GLY A 378 9.80 10.92 18.31
CA GLY A 378 8.46 11.43 18.03
C GLY A 378 7.74 10.56 17.00
N PHE A 379 6.42 10.41 17.13
CA PHE A 379 5.61 9.67 16.18
C PHE A 379 5.73 10.21 14.74
N TYR A 380 5.92 9.31 13.79
CA TYR A 380 5.77 9.58 12.36
C TYR A 380 5.29 8.31 11.61
N PRO A 381 4.66 8.43 10.43
CA PRO A 381 4.18 7.25 9.70
C PRO A 381 5.34 6.55 8.95
N ALA A 382 6.04 5.66 9.65
CA ALA A 382 7.28 5.02 9.21
C ALA A 382 7.11 3.73 8.38
N TRP A 383 5.97 3.06 8.47
CA TRP A 383 5.66 1.83 7.72
C TRP A 383 5.23 2.12 6.29
N THR A 384 5.63 1.27 5.35
CA THR A 384 5.19 1.31 3.94
C THR A 384 4.48 0.04 3.49
N ARG A 385 4.77 -1.09 4.14
CA ARG A 385 4.28 -2.43 3.78
C ARG A 385 4.46 -3.42 4.93
N GLN A 386 4.02 -4.65 4.73
CA GLN A 386 4.37 -5.81 5.55
C GLN A 386 5.90 -6.06 5.50
N HIS A 387 6.47 -6.47 6.62
CA HIS A 387 7.85 -6.92 6.74
C HIS A 387 8.17 -8.00 5.68
N ALA A 388 9.24 -7.78 4.90
CA ALA A 388 9.55 -8.57 3.71
C ALA A 388 9.85 -10.06 3.98
N THR A 389 10.24 -10.41 5.22
CA THR A 389 10.41 -11.79 5.66
C THR A 389 9.12 -12.61 5.62
N LEU A 390 7.95 -11.96 5.78
CA LEU A 390 6.67 -12.66 5.80
C LEU A 390 6.20 -12.93 4.37
N THR A 391 6.14 -14.21 4.01
CA THR A 391 5.73 -14.66 2.68
C THR A 391 4.23 -14.48 2.49
N ILE A 392 3.85 -13.64 1.52
CA ILE A 392 2.46 -13.49 1.06
C ILE A 392 2.25 -14.41 -0.14
N ALA A 393 1.49 -15.49 0.05
CA ALA A 393 1.19 -16.47 -1.00
C ALA A 393 0.03 -16.02 -1.91
N PRO A 394 -0.11 -16.58 -3.13
CA PRO A 394 -1.21 -16.28 -4.05
C PRO A 394 -2.62 -16.48 -3.45
N GLU A 395 -2.77 -17.46 -2.56
CA GLU A 395 -4.02 -17.83 -1.88
C GLU A 395 -4.34 -16.97 -0.64
N ASP A 396 -3.41 -16.12 -0.19
CA ASP A 396 -3.61 -15.31 1.01
C ASP A 396 -4.60 -14.15 0.78
N GLY A 397 -5.04 -13.55 1.88
CA GLY A 397 -5.84 -12.32 1.89
C GLY A 397 -5.02 -11.14 2.41
N ILE A 398 -5.32 -9.92 1.94
CA ILE A 398 -4.78 -8.67 2.50
C ILE A 398 -5.91 -7.69 2.74
N SER A 399 -6.10 -7.26 3.99
CA SER A 399 -6.99 -6.16 4.36
C SER A 399 -6.70 -5.71 5.79
N ASP A 400 -6.91 -4.43 6.09
CA ASP A 400 -6.90 -3.88 7.45
C ASP A 400 -8.30 -3.42 7.90
N ASP A 401 -9.33 -3.83 7.14
CA ASP A 401 -10.74 -3.51 7.41
C ASP A 401 -11.47 -4.75 7.94
N GLY A 402 -11.93 -4.66 9.19
CA GLY A 402 -12.65 -5.75 9.85
C GLY A 402 -13.94 -6.16 9.15
N ARG A 403 -14.62 -5.26 8.44
CA ARG A 403 -15.84 -5.57 7.69
C ARG A 403 -15.54 -6.40 6.46
N GLU A 404 -14.52 -6.04 5.69
CA GLU A 404 -14.03 -6.84 4.56
C GLU A 404 -13.53 -8.21 5.01
N ILE A 405 -12.75 -8.26 6.09
CA ILE A 405 -12.28 -9.51 6.67
C ILE A 405 -13.48 -10.38 7.06
N TYR A 406 -14.44 -9.84 7.81
CA TYR A 406 -15.63 -10.59 8.21
C TYR A 406 -16.41 -11.15 7.00
N ASN A 407 -16.63 -10.35 5.95
CA ASN A 407 -17.28 -10.80 4.71
C ASN A 407 -16.54 -12.00 4.10
N TYR A 408 -15.20 -11.91 4.01
CA TYR A 408 -14.38 -13.01 3.52
C TYR A 408 -14.44 -14.25 4.41
N LEU A 409 -14.42 -14.09 5.74
CA LEU A 409 -14.59 -15.22 6.68
C LEU A 409 -15.92 -15.95 6.42
N ARG A 410 -17.00 -15.20 6.18
CA ARG A 410 -18.33 -15.76 5.89
C ARG A 410 -18.37 -16.47 4.54
N GLN A 411 -17.78 -15.87 3.50
CA GLN A 411 -17.65 -16.50 2.19
C GLN A 411 -16.90 -17.83 2.28
N GLU A 412 -15.81 -17.87 3.05
CA GLU A 412 -14.95 -19.05 3.14
C GLU A 412 -15.38 -20.08 4.19
N GLY A 413 -16.39 -19.76 5.02
CA GLY A 413 -16.82 -20.62 6.12
C GLY A 413 -15.81 -20.68 7.27
N ILE A 414 -14.98 -19.65 7.42
CA ILE A 414 -14.00 -19.54 8.49
C ILE A 414 -14.71 -19.08 9.77
N ARG A 415 -14.47 -19.81 10.87
CA ARG A 415 -15.08 -19.56 12.18
C ARG A 415 -14.06 -19.33 13.29
N ASN A 416 -12.80 -19.69 13.04
CA ASN A 416 -11.72 -19.59 14.02
C ASN A 416 -10.57 -18.72 13.51
N LEU A 417 -10.04 -17.87 14.38
CA LEU A 417 -8.92 -16.96 14.10
C LEU A 417 -7.79 -17.16 15.11
N LEU A 418 -6.60 -17.40 14.60
CA LEU A 418 -5.35 -17.29 15.35
C LEU A 418 -4.75 -15.91 15.10
N TYR A 419 -4.37 -15.20 16.17
CA TYR A 419 -3.74 -13.89 16.06
C TYR A 419 -2.24 -13.98 16.31
N VAL A 420 -1.45 -13.43 15.37
CA VAL A 420 -0.01 -13.18 15.51
C VAL A 420 0.25 -11.70 15.18
N GLY A 421 1.43 -11.20 15.56
CA GLY A 421 1.87 -9.85 15.20
C GLY A 421 1.73 -8.85 16.32
N VAL A 422 1.74 -7.57 15.96
CA VAL A 422 1.90 -6.47 16.90
C VAL A 422 0.80 -5.41 16.73
N HIS A 423 0.56 -4.50 17.67
CA HIS A 423 0.93 -4.61 19.07
C HIS A 423 -0.25 -5.17 19.89
N THR A 424 -0.01 -6.06 20.85
CA THR A 424 -1.03 -6.77 21.64
C THR A 424 -2.02 -5.83 22.30
N ASN A 425 -1.54 -4.76 22.94
CA ASN A 425 -2.35 -3.75 23.63
C ASN A 425 -3.04 -2.76 22.68
N MET A 426 -2.54 -2.65 21.45
CA MET A 426 -3.06 -1.72 20.45
C MET A 426 -3.71 -2.49 19.31
N CYS A 427 -2.98 -2.73 18.23
CA CYS A 427 -3.56 -3.17 16.96
C CYS A 427 -4.24 -4.53 17.03
N VAL A 428 -3.62 -5.51 17.70
CA VAL A 428 -4.14 -6.88 17.84
C VAL A 428 -5.47 -6.89 18.58
N LEU A 429 -5.67 -6.01 19.57
CA LEU A 429 -6.93 -5.90 20.31
C LEU A 429 -7.94 -4.97 19.63
N ASN A 430 -7.48 -3.80 19.13
CA ASN A 430 -8.34 -2.63 18.94
C ASN A 430 -8.60 -2.25 17.47
N ARG A 431 -7.83 -2.76 16.50
CA ARG A 431 -8.19 -2.55 15.08
C ARG A 431 -9.58 -3.11 14.81
N THR A 432 -10.22 -2.67 13.73
CA THR A 432 -11.56 -3.15 13.35
C THR A 432 -11.59 -4.67 13.11
N PHE A 433 -10.43 -5.28 12.80
CA PHE A 433 -10.22 -6.72 12.69
C PHE A 433 -9.64 -7.38 13.96
N GLY A 434 -9.39 -6.61 15.00
CA GLY A 434 -8.76 -7.07 16.23
C GLY A 434 -9.65 -8.03 17.04
N ILE A 435 -9.03 -8.65 18.04
CA ILE A 435 -9.65 -9.68 18.89
C ILE A 435 -10.95 -9.14 19.51
N ARG A 436 -10.98 -7.90 20.01
CA ARG A 436 -12.18 -7.35 20.66
C ARG A 436 -13.38 -7.36 19.73
N GLN A 437 -13.19 -6.88 18.50
CA GLN A 437 -14.27 -6.77 17.53
C GLN A 437 -14.71 -8.14 17.00
N MET A 438 -13.76 -9.02 16.67
CA MET A 438 -14.06 -10.34 16.11
C MET A 438 -14.73 -11.27 17.14
N THR A 439 -14.29 -11.23 18.40
CA THR A 439 -14.95 -11.96 19.50
C THR A 439 -16.36 -11.42 19.76
N ARG A 440 -16.56 -10.10 19.71
CA ARG A 440 -17.91 -9.49 19.80
C ARG A 440 -18.82 -9.93 18.65
N TRP A 441 -18.29 -10.13 17.44
CA TRP A 441 -19.02 -10.73 16.32
C TRP A 441 -19.11 -12.26 16.37
N GLY A 442 -18.61 -12.86 17.46
CA GLY A 442 -18.76 -14.28 17.74
C GLY A 442 -17.84 -15.21 16.97
N VAL A 443 -16.76 -14.67 16.39
CA VAL A 443 -15.65 -15.46 15.84
C VAL A 443 -14.83 -16.02 17.00
N ASN A 444 -14.39 -17.27 16.90
CA ASN A 444 -13.54 -17.88 17.92
C ASN A 444 -12.12 -17.39 17.73
N CYS A 445 -11.60 -16.61 18.69
CA CYS A 445 -10.24 -16.08 18.64
C CYS A 445 -9.30 -16.90 19.53
N ALA A 446 -8.02 -16.96 19.18
CA ALA A 446 -6.94 -17.31 20.10
C ALA A 446 -5.66 -16.54 19.75
N LEU A 447 -4.92 -16.13 20.78
CA LEU A 447 -3.65 -15.40 20.61
C LEU A 447 -2.46 -16.37 20.57
N VAL A 448 -1.58 -16.24 19.58
CA VAL A 448 -0.31 -16.98 19.55
C VAL A 448 0.73 -16.19 20.35
N ARG A 449 0.78 -16.47 21.65
CA ARG A 449 1.38 -15.59 22.67
C ARG A 449 2.91 -15.39 22.58
N ASP A 450 3.62 -16.27 21.89
CA ASP A 450 5.07 -16.17 21.67
C ASP A 450 5.47 -15.55 20.33
N LEU A 451 4.47 -15.18 19.51
CA LEU A 451 4.65 -14.49 18.22
C LEU A 451 3.83 -13.19 18.20
N THR A 452 3.88 -12.48 19.31
CA THR A 452 3.20 -11.21 19.50
C THR A 452 3.99 -10.34 20.47
N ASP A 453 3.75 -9.03 20.43
CA ASP A 453 4.47 -8.07 21.25
C ASP A 453 3.63 -6.84 21.58
N SER A 454 3.90 -6.15 22.68
CA SER A 454 3.19 -4.92 23.07
C SER A 454 3.94 -3.65 22.66
N MET A 455 3.26 -2.51 22.59
CA MET A 455 3.92 -1.20 22.72
C MET A 455 3.88 -0.83 24.19
N TYR A 456 4.99 -1.05 24.89
CA TYR A 456 5.11 -0.75 26.30
C TYR A 456 6.49 -0.20 26.62
N ASN A 457 6.51 1.01 27.19
CA ASN A 457 7.71 1.64 27.71
C ASN A 457 7.95 1.17 29.16
N PRO A 458 9.05 0.45 29.48
CA PRO A 458 9.35 0.01 30.85
C PRO A 458 9.49 1.14 31.88
N ALA A 459 9.65 2.40 31.45
CA ALA A 459 9.64 3.56 32.36
C ALA A 459 8.23 3.92 32.86
N MET A 460 7.18 3.50 32.15
CA MET A 460 5.78 3.73 32.46
C MET A 460 5.22 2.62 33.38
N PRO A 461 4.21 2.90 34.22
CA PRO A 461 3.56 1.90 35.05
C PRO A 461 3.18 0.63 34.26
N PRO A 462 3.39 -0.58 34.81
CA PRO A 462 3.79 -0.89 36.19
C PRO A 462 5.30 -0.90 36.46
N LYS A 463 6.13 -0.43 35.52
CA LYS A 463 7.60 -0.36 35.60
C LYS A 463 8.28 -1.73 35.70
N VAL A 464 7.88 -2.63 34.81
CA VAL A 464 8.45 -3.97 34.67
C VAL A 464 9.27 -4.07 33.37
N PRO A 465 10.16 -5.05 33.21
CA PRO A 465 10.81 -5.31 31.93
C PRO A 465 9.79 -5.46 30.79
N HIS A 466 10.17 -5.07 29.58
CA HIS A 466 9.26 -5.04 28.44
C HIS A 466 8.54 -6.37 28.19
N ASP A 467 9.28 -7.49 28.21
CA ASP A 467 8.70 -8.83 28.01
C ASP A 467 7.69 -9.20 29.11
N GLU A 468 7.90 -8.73 30.34
CA GLU A 468 6.94 -8.90 31.44
C GLU A 468 5.68 -8.06 31.20
N GLY A 469 5.84 -6.83 30.69
CA GLY A 469 4.72 -5.97 30.27
C GLY A 469 3.89 -6.61 29.15
N THR A 470 4.54 -7.13 28.11
CA THR A 470 3.87 -7.94 27.07
C THR A 470 3.15 -9.14 27.69
N GLY A 471 3.78 -9.81 28.67
CA GLY A 471 3.19 -10.89 29.45
C GLY A 471 1.90 -10.47 30.18
N LEU A 472 1.87 -9.31 30.82
CA LEU A 472 0.69 -8.80 31.51
C LEU A 472 -0.48 -8.58 30.53
N VAL A 473 -0.21 -8.02 29.36
CA VAL A 473 -1.23 -7.84 28.31
C VAL A 473 -1.76 -9.20 27.84
N VAL A 474 -0.89 -10.19 27.62
CA VAL A 474 -1.33 -11.56 27.27
C VAL A 474 -2.24 -12.15 28.35
N ARG A 475 -1.92 -11.98 29.64
CA ARG A 475 -2.77 -12.47 30.75
C ARG A 475 -4.12 -11.78 30.76
N HIS A 476 -4.17 -10.47 30.50
CA HIS A 476 -5.40 -9.72 30.36
C HIS A 476 -6.26 -10.25 29.19
N ILE A 477 -5.65 -10.59 28.05
CA ILE A 477 -6.35 -11.17 26.90
C ILE A 477 -6.94 -12.55 27.25
N GLU A 478 -6.15 -13.42 27.88
CA GLU A 478 -6.58 -14.73 28.39
C GLU A 478 -7.70 -14.62 29.44
N ALA A 479 -7.66 -13.51 30.19
CA ALA A 479 -8.63 -12.96 31.13
C ALA A 479 -10.05 -12.82 30.59
N HIS A 480 -10.14 -11.97 29.57
CA HIS A 480 -11.38 -11.26 29.26
C HIS A 480 -11.83 -11.45 27.81
N TRP A 481 -10.95 -11.93 26.93
CA TRP A 481 -11.17 -11.87 25.49
C TRP A 481 -11.11 -13.23 24.80
N CYS A 482 -9.99 -13.93 24.91
CA CYS A 482 -9.80 -15.20 24.24
C CYS A 482 -8.65 -16.01 24.83
N PRO A 483 -8.64 -17.35 24.67
CA PRO A 483 -7.48 -18.14 25.06
C PRO A 483 -6.22 -17.79 24.26
N SER A 484 -5.08 -18.29 24.71
CA SER A 484 -3.81 -18.21 23.97
C SER A 484 -3.18 -19.59 23.72
N VAL A 485 -2.22 -19.68 22.80
CA VAL A 485 -1.46 -20.91 22.48
C VAL A 485 0.00 -20.55 22.17
N MET A 486 0.99 -21.40 22.46
CA MET A 486 2.33 -21.23 21.88
C MET A 486 2.35 -21.70 20.44
N SER A 487 3.11 -21.04 19.57
CA SER A 487 3.35 -21.47 18.18
C SER A 487 3.86 -22.92 18.09
N GLY A 488 4.69 -23.35 19.03
CA GLY A 488 5.21 -24.72 19.13
C GLY A 488 4.18 -25.77 19.56
N GLU A 489 3.07 -25.35 20.19
CA GLU A 489 1.98 -26.23 20.64
C GLU A 489 0.90 -26.42 19.56
N ILE A 490 1.01 -25.72 18.43
CA ILE A 490 0.06 -25.87 17.30
C ILE A 490 0.50 -27.05 16.44
N ALA A 491 -0.17 -28.19 16.62
CA ALA A 491 0.05 -29.39 15.83
C ALA A 491 -0.73 -29.30 14.52
N ALA A 492 -0.04 -29.14 13.40
CA ALA A 492 -0.63 -29.30 12.08
C ALA A 492 -0.88 -30.80 11.81
N GLY A 493 -2.14 -31.23 11.76
CA GLY A 493 -2.50 -32.60 11.42
C GLY A 493 -1.98 -33.02 10.04
N LYS A 494 -1.63 -34.30 9.88
CA LYS A 494 -1.25 -34.90 8.60
C LYS A 494 -2.44 -35.11 7.69
#